data_AF-A0A3C1M081-F1
#
_entry.id   AF-A0A3C1M081-F1
#
_cell.length_a   1.000
_cell.length_b   1.000
_cell.length_c   1.000
_cell.angle_alpha   90.00
_cell.angle_beta   90.00
_cell.angle_gamma   90.00
#
_symmetry.space_group_name_H-M   'P 1'
#
loop_
_entity.id
_entity.type
_entity.pdbx_description
1 polymer ?
#
loop_
_entity_poly.entity_id
_entity_poly.type
_entity_poly.pdbx_seq_one_letter_code
_entity_poly.pdbx_strand_id
1 'polypeptide(L)'
;MGLGAGLLLGVGGAIAQPSQDQLNNYARAVYEIELKRTELLVRARTHPNWERVSQLASDRRVSVCDLRTEEQPDFLRPLCSELFAFAEQERQRRGFTTNRDFNEITKLQQQEPQVQRYIQQKLLELGRKR
;
A
#
# COMPACT_ATOMS: atom_id res chain seq x y z
N MET A 1 42.09 36.23 16.22
CA MET A 1 42.64 34.90 15.87
C MET A 1 42.28 33.93 16.98
N GLY A 2 41.84 32.71 16.63
CA GLY A 2 41.35 31.67 17.55
C GLY A 2 39.87 31.35 17.27
N LEU A 3 39.55 30.68 16.16
CA LEU A 3 39.41 29.22 16.02
C LEU A 3 38.33 28.59 16.92
N GLY A 4 37.14 28.41 16.33
CA GLY A 4 36.48 27.11 16.21
C GLY A 4 36.13 26.33 17.48
N ALA A 5 34.84 26.31 17.80
CA ALA A 5 34.19 25.14 18.39
C ALA A 5 32.95 24.85 17.56
N GLY A 6 32.99 23.74 16.82
CA GLY A 6 31.92 23.30 15.94
C GLY A 6 30.68 22.90 16.73
N LEU A 7 29.52 23.30 16.22
CA LEU A 7 28.25 22.69 16.58
C LEU A 7 27.91 21.65 15.50
N LEU A 8 28.26 20.41 15.82
CA LEU A 8 27.82 19.23 15.07
C LEU A 8 26.34 18.96 15.38
N LEU A 9 25.61 18.68 14.29
CA LEU A 9 24.56 17.67 14.17
C LEU A 9 23.21 17.93 14.85
N GLY A 10 22.27 18.31 14.00
CA GLY A 10 20.85 18.14 14.23
C GLY A 10 20.08 17.97 12.93
N VAL A 11 20.60 17.18 11.97
CA VAL A 11 19.79 16.76 10.81
C VAL A 11 18.87 15.62 11.26
N GLY A 12 18.01 15.91 12.23
CA GLY A 12 16.84 15.09 12.49
C GLY A 12 15.92 15.29 11.30
N GLY A 13 15.88 14.33 10.38
CA GLY A 13 14.85 14.27 9.36
C GLY A 13 13.50 14.13 10.05
N ALA A 14 12.87 15.25 10.38
CA ALA A 14 11.50 15.27 10.84
C ALA A 14 10.67 14.72 9.67
N ILE A 15 10.15 13.51 9.81
CA ILE A 15 9.07 13.03 8.95
C ILE A 15 7.93 14.01 9.21
N ALA A 16 7.63 14.87 8.24
CA ALA A 16 6.52 15.79 8.36
C ALA A 16 5.26 14.97 8.64
N GLN A 17 4.59 15.25 9.76
CA GLN A 17 3.34 14.58 10.09
C GLN A 17 2.34 14.81 8.95
N PRO A 18 1.73 13.76 8.37
CA PRO A 18 0.77 13.91 7.29
C PRO A 18 -0.41 14.76 7.75
N SER A 19 -0.88 15.65 6.89
CA SER A 19 -2.10 16.41 7.16
C SER A 19 -3.32 15.48 7.25
N GLN A 20 -4.39 15.96 7.88
CA GLN A 20 -5.65 15.19 7.94
C GLN A 20 -6.19 14.88 6.53
N ASP A 21 -6.02 15.79 5.58
CA ASP A 21 -6.41 15.56 4.18
C ASP A 21 -5.55 14.49 3.51
N GLN A 22 -4.24 14.45 3.79
CA GLN A 22 -3.36 13.38 3.31
C GLN A 22 -3.78 12.02 3.89
N LEU A 23 -4.11 11.95 5.18
CA LEU A 23 -4.60 10.71 5.80
C LEU A 23 -5.96 10.27 5.22
N ASN A 24 -6.87 11.22 4.98
CA ASN A 24 -8.16 10.95 4.32
C ASN A 24 -7.97 10.41 2.89
N ASN A 25 -7.10 11.05 2.11
CA ASN A 25 -6.80 10.65 0.74
C ASN A 25 -6.10 9.30 0.69
N TYR A 26 -5.18 9.03 1.63
CA TYR A 26 -4.55 7.73 1.80
C TYR A 26 -5.59 6.63 2.07
N ALA A 27 -6.46 6.83 3.06
CA ALA A 27 -7.50 5.87 3.41
C ALA A 27 -8.45 5.59 2.23
N ARG A 28 -8.81 6.62 1.46
CA ARG A 28 -9.61 6.46 0.23
C ARG A 28 -8.86 5.65 -0.84
N ALA A 29 -7.58 5.92 -1.07
CA ALA A 29 -6.79 5.14 -2.02
C ALA A 29 -6.71 3.67 -1.60
N VAL A 30 -6.36 3.40 -0.33
CA VAL A 30 -6.31 2.03 0.21
C VAL A 30 -7.65 1.33 0.04
N TYR A 31 -8.75 2.01 0.38
CA TYR A 31 -10.09 1.44 0.24
C TYR A 31 -10.40 1.00 -1.20
N GLU A 32 -10.21 1.88 -2.18
CA GLU A 32 -10.49 1.54 -3.59
C GLU A 32 -9.55 0.43 -4.11
N ILE A 33 -8.28 0.43 -3.68
CA ILE A 33 -7.31 -0.61 -4.03
C ILE A 33 -7.73 -1.97 -3.46
N GLU A 34 -8.18 -2.04 -2.21
CA GLU A 34 -8.66 -3.29 -1.59
C GLU A 34 -9.95 -3.80 -2.24
N LEU A 35 -10.84 -2.90 -2.67
CA LEU A 35 -12.00 -3.27 -3.47
C LEU A 35 -11.59 -3.90 -4.79
N LYS A 36 -10.66 -3.27 -5.52
CA LYS A 36 -10.15 -3.82 -6.77
C LYS A 36 -9.42 -5.14 -6.56
N ARG A 37 -8.61 -5.25 -5.50
CA ARG A 37 -7.95 -6.51 -5.12
C ARG A 37 -8.98 -7.62 -4.89
N THR A 38 -10.08 -7.33 -4.20
CA THR A 38 -11.15 -8.30 -3.94
C THR A 38 -11.83 -8.75 -5.23
N GLU A 39 -12.16 -7.82 -6.12
CA GLU A 39 -12.71 -8.12 -7.46
C GLU A 39 -11.80 -9.06 -8.25
N LEU A 40 -10.50 -8.74 -8.31
CA LEU A 40 -9.51 -9.53 -9.04
C LEU A 40 -9.26 -10.89 -8.39
N LEU A 41 -9.33 -10.96 -7.06
CA LEU A 41 -9.23 -12.23 -6.33
C LEU A 41 -10.42 -13.14 -6.64
N VAL A 42 -11.63 -12.60 -6.74
CA VAL A 42 -12.81 -13.37 -7.17
C VAL A 42 -12.60 -13.92 -8.58
N ARG A 43 -12.11 -13.10 -9.52
CA ARG A 43 -11.77 -13.55 -10.88
C ARG A 43 -10.69 -14.64 -10.87
N ALA A 44 -9.60 -14.46 -10.12
CA ALA A 44 -8.50 -15.42 -10.02
C ALA A 44 -8.98 -16.78 -9.50
N ARG A 45 -9.86 -16.79 -8.49
CA ARG A 45 -10.44 -18.01 -7.89
C ARG A 45 -11.27 -18.86 -8.85
N THR A 46 -11.74 -18.30 -9.95
CA THR A 46 -12.46 -19.06 -10.98
C THR A 46 -11.54 -19.93 -11.83
N HIS A 47 -10.22 -19.72 -11.77
CA HIS A 47 -9.26 -20.45 -12.58
C HIS A 47 -8.91 -21.82 -11.94
N PRO A 48 -8.87 -22.93 -12.70
CA PRO A 48 -8.62 -24.27 -12.15
C PRO A 48 -7.29 -24.40 -11.37
N ASN A 49 -6.26 -23.66 -11.78
CA ASN A 49 -4.94 -23.68 -11.12
C ASN A 49 -4.82 -22.73 -9.92
N TRP A 50 -5.89 -22.06 -9.50
CA TRP A 50 -5.85 -21.09 -8.41
C TRP A 50 -5.32 -21.70 -7.10
N GLU A 51 -5.86 -22.84 -6.69
CA GLU A 51 -5.51 -23.46 -5.39
C GLU A 51 -4.02 -23.71 -5.28
N ARG A 52 -3.41 -24.30 -6.32
CA ARG A 52 -1.97 -24.55 -6.38
C ARG A 52 -1.13 -23.28 -6.21
N VAL A 53 -1.51 -22.20 -6.90
CA VAL A 53 -0.76 -20.93 -6.86
C VAL A 53 -0.94 -20.23 -5.52
N SER A 54 -2.16 -20.29 -4.97
CA SER A 54 -2.45 -19.74 -3.65
C SER A 54 -1.69 -20.47 -2.54
N GLN A 55 -1.56 -21.80 -2.65
CA GLN A 55 -0.75 -22.60 -1.73
C GLN A 55 0.73 -22.24 -1.84
N LEU A 56 1.26 -22.12 -3.08
CA LEU A 56 2.64 -21.69 -3.30
C LEU A 56 2.92 -20.33 -2.64
N ALA A 57 2.05 -19.33 -2.84
CA ALA A 57 2.19 -18.02 -2.20
C ALA A 57 2.15 -18.12 -0.67
N SER A 58 1.25 -18.95 -0.13
CA SER A 58 1.14 -19.21 1.30
C SER A 58 2.41 -19.82 1.90
N ASP A 59 2.97 -20.84 1.24
CA ASP A 59 4.21 -21.52 1.66
C ASP A 59 5.40 -20.55 1.68
N ARG A 60 5.40 -19.58 0.76
CA ARG A 60 6.39 -18.50 0.69
C ARG A 60 6.12 -17.33 1.63
N ARG A 61 4.95 -17.30 2.29
CA ARG A 61 4.46 -16.19 3.13
C ARG A 61 4.43 -14.85 2.39
N VAL A 62 4.01 -14.88 1.13
CA VAL A 62 3.86 -13.69 0.26
C VAL A 62 2.46 -13.63 -0.34
N SER A 63 2.09 -12.48 -0.90
CA SER A 63 0.86 -12.39 -1.70
C SER A 63 1.04 -13.07 -3.06
N VAL A 64 -0.04 -13.51 -3.69
CA VAL A 64 0.03 -14.14 -5.03
C VAL A 64 0.67 -13.24 -6.09
N CYS A 65 0.49 -11.92 -6.01
CA CYS A 65 1.13 -10.96 -6.91
C CYS A 65 2.58 -10.63 -6.55
N ASP A 66 3.06 -11.08 -5.39
CA ASP A 66 4.44 -10.92 -4.93
C ASP A 66 5.29 -12.19 -5.20
N LEU A 67 4.68 -13.24 -5.78
CA LEU A 67 5.42 -14.39 -6.31
C LEU A 67 6.40 -13.93 -7.39
N ARG A 68 7.52 -14.65 -7.56
CA ARG A 68 8.48 -14.32 -8.61
C ARG A 68 7.84 -14.48 -9.99
N THR A 69 8.31 -13.73 -10.97
CA THR A 69 7.75 -13.75 -12.33
C THR A 69 7.73 -15.16 -12.94
N GLU A 70 8.76 -15.97 -12.67
CA GLU A 70 8.85 -17.37 -13.10
C GLU A 70 7.88 -18.31 -12.37
N GLU A 71 7.38 -17.92 -11.20
CA GLU A 71 6.40 -18.66 -10.40
C GLU A 71 4.96 -18.21 -10.68
N GLN A 72 4.76 -17.07 -11.36
CA GLN A 72 3.44 -16.53 -11.70
C GLN A 72 2.91 -17.13 -13.01
N PRO A 73 1.80 -17.89 -12.97
CA PRO A 73 1.21 -18.44 -14.18
C PRO A 73 0.53 -17.37 -15.04
N ASP A 74 0.35 -17.69 -16.32
CA ASP A 74 -0.18 -16.81 -17.37
C ASP A 74 -1.51 -16.16 -17.02
N PHE A 75 -2.40 -16.84 -16.30
CA PHE A 75 -3.68 -16.29 -15.90
C PHE A 75 -3.57 -15.24 -14.78
N LEU A 76 -2.54 -15.34 -13.94
CA LEU A 76 -2.35 -14.48 -12.77
C LEU A 76 -1.62 -13.19 -13.13
N ARG A 77 -0.61 -13.27 -14.01
CA ARG A 77 0.18 -12.13 -14.48
C ARG A 77 -0.67 -10.92 -14.90
N PRO A 78 -1.67 -11.04 -15.79
CA PRO A 78 -2.50 -9.90 -16.21
C PRO A 78 -3.35 -9.35 -15.07
N LEU A 79 -3.83 -10.18 -14.14
CA LEU A 79 -4.59 -9.72 -12.97
C LEU A 79 -3.71 -8.90 -12.02
N CYS A 80 -2.48 -9.35 -11.79
CA CYS A 80 -1.53 -8.61 -10.96
C CYS A 80 -1.10 -7.31 -11.64
N SER A 81 -0.84 -7.31 -12.96
CA SER A 81 -0.59 -6.08 -13.72
C SER A 81 -1.77 -5.10 -13.65
N GLU A 82 -3.01 -5.59 -13.75
CA GLU A 82 -4.23 -4.79 -13.59
C GLU A 82 -4.30 -4.15 -12.20
N LEU A 83 -4.01 -4.92 -11.14
CA LEU A 83 -3.98 -4.40 -9.77
C LEU A 83 -2.90 -3.34 -9.58
N PHE A 84 -1.68 -3.56 -10.07
CA PHE A 84 -0.58 -2.61 -9.95
C PHE A 84 -0.85 -1.31 -10.70
N ALA A 85 -1.36 -1.39 -11.93
CA ALA A 85 -1.73 -0.21 -12.70
C ALA A 85 -2.86 0.57 -12.03
N PHE A 86 -3.88 -0.13 -11.52
CA PHE A 86 -4.97 0.51 -10.78
C PHE A 86 -4.45 1.17 -9.50
N ALA A 87 -3.60 0.50 -8.71
CA ALA A 87 -3.04 1.07 -7.50
C ALA A 87 -2.18 2.31 -7.78
N GLU A 88 -1.39 2.32 -8.86
CA GLU A 88 -0.66 3.50 -9.30
C GLU A 88 -1.62 4.66 -9.61
N GLN A 89 -2.62 4.41 -10.45
CA GLN A 89 -3.61 5.42 -10.85
C GLN A 89 -4.39 5.96 -9.65
N GLU A 90 -4.82 5.09 -8.74
CA GLU A 90 -5.54 5.49 -7.53
C GLU A 90 -4.69 6.40 -6.65
N ARG A 91 -3.41 6.05 -6.43
CA ARG A 91 -2.49 6.87 -5.65
C ARG A 91 -2.29 8.25 -6.27
N GLN A 92 -2.00 8.29 -7.57
CA GLN A 92 -1.83 9.54 -8.31
C GLN A 92 -3.08 10.42 -8.25
N ARG A 93 -4.27 9.83 -8.47
CA ARG A 93 -5.57 10.53 -8.37
C ARG A 93 -5.85 11.11 -6.98
N ARG A 94 -5.24 10.57 -5.92
CA ARG A 94 -5.36 11.07 -4.55
C ARG A 94 -4.22 12.02 -4.13
N GLY A 95 -3.38 12.44 -5.08
CA GLY A 95 -2.32 13.40 -4.85
C GLY A 95 -0.99 12.79 -4.40
N PHE A 96 -0.85 11.47 -4.40
CA PHE A 96 0.42 10.79 -4.14
C PHE A 96 1.16 10.61 -5.46
N THR A 97 1.95 11.63 -5.83
CA THR A 97 2.71 11.65 -7.09
C THR A 97 3.93 10.75 -7.06
N THR A 98 4.41 10.38 -5.87
CA THR A 98 5.50 9.41 -5.71
C THR A 98 5.08 8.22 -4.84
N ASN A 99 5.71 7.06 -5.07
CA ASN A 99 5.56 5.88 -4.20
C ASN A 99 6.07 6.16 -2.80
N ARG A 100 7.04 7.06 -2.68
CA ARG A 100 7.62 7.44 -1.41
C ARG A 100 6.57 8.03 -0.47
N ASP A 101 5.79 9.01 -0.93
CA ASP A 101 4.82 9.72 -0.08
C ASP A 101 3.74 8.76 0.45
N PHE A 102 3.26 7.87 -0.42
CA PHE A 102 2.29 6.84 -0.03
C PHE A 102 2.89 5.82 0.94
N ASN A 103 4.13 5.40 0.72
CA ASN A 103 4.84 4.46 1.57
C ASN A 103 5.24 5.06 2.92
N GLU A 104 5.46 6.38 3.01
CA GLU A 104 5.72 7.07 4.27
C GLU A 104 4.50 7.01 5.19
N ILE A 105 3.29 7.26 4.68
CA ILE A 105 2.05 7.08 5.46
C ILE A 105 1.84 5.61 5.83
N THR A 106 2.15 4.68 4.92
CA THR A 106 2.06 3.23 5.20
C THR A 106 2.98 2.82 6.35
N LYS A 107 4.22 3.32 6.38
CA LYS A 107 5.17 3.09 7.49
C LYS A 107 4.68 3.76 8.78
N LEU A 108 4.21 4.99 8.69
CA LEU A 108 3.70 5.73 9.84
C LEU A 108 2.51 4.99 10.47
N GLN A 109 1.59 4.44 9.68
CA GLN A 109 0.48 3.62 10.16
C GLN A 109 0.96 2.40 10.97
N GLN A 110 2.10 1.81 10.64
CA GLN A 110 2.65 0.66 11.37
C GLN A 110 3.33 1.05 12.68
N GLN A 111 3.82 2.29 12.77
CA GLN A 111 4.61 2.78 13.90
C GLN A 111 3.75 3.57 14.90
N GLU A 112 2.71 4.25 14.43
CA GLU A 112 1.92 5.21 15.20
C GLU A 112 0.47 4.72 15.40
N PRO A 113 0.11 4.23 16.60
CA PRO A 113 -1.22 3.66 16.86
C PRO A 113 -2.38 4.63 16.63
N GLN A 114 -2.15 5.93 16.77
CA GLN A 114 -3.15 6.97 16.47
C GLN A 114 -3.44 7.07 14.97
N VAL A 115 -2.41 6.97 14.12
CA VAL A 115 -2.57 6.98 12.65
C VAL A 115 -3.25 5.69 12.20
N GLN A 116 -2.85 4.54 12.77
CA GLN A 116 -3.52 3.27 12.53
C GLN A 116 -5.02 3.32 12.84
N ARG A 117 -5.37 3.78 14.04
CA ARG A 117 -6.78 3.87 14.47
C ARG A 117 -7.57 4.82 13.56
N TYR A 118 -7.02 5.96 13.21
CA TYR A 118 -7.65 6.91 12.31
C TYR A 118 -7.95 6.29 10.93
N ILE A 119 -6.94 5.65 10.32
CA ILE A 119 -7.10 5.01 9.01
C ILE A 119 -8.14 3.88 9.08
N GLN A 120 -8.08 3.03 10.12
CA GLN A 120 -9.06 1.95 10.29
C GLN A 120 -10.49 2.47 10.44
N GLN A 121 -10.71 3.50 11.26
CA GLN A 121 -12.03 4.13 11.39
C GLN A 121 -12.51 4.68 10.04
N LYS A 122 -11.62 5.33 9.29
CA LYS A 122 -11.95 5.86 7.97
C LYS A 122 -12.33 4.78 6.97
N LEU A 123 -11.62 3.65 6.95
CA LEU A 123 -11.94 2.51 6.11
C LEU A 123 -13.33 1.93 6.44
N LEU A 124 -13.68 1.85 7.73
CA LEU A 124 -15.01 1.41 8.16
C LEU A 124 -16.11 2.39 7.73
N GLU A 125 -15.88 3.70 7.84
CA GLU A 125 -16.81 4.73 7.36
C GLU A 125 -17.05 4.63 5.85
N LEU A 126 -16.00 4.39 5.07
CA LEU A 126 -16.09 4.24 3.61
C LEU A 126 -16.88 2.98 3.24
N GLY A 127 -16.66 1.87 3.96
CA GLY A 127 -17.39 0.62 3.75
C GLY A 127 -18.90 0.71 4.07
N ARG A 128 -19.30 1.56 5.02
CA ARG A 128 -20.71 1.76 5.40
C ARG A 128 -21.52 2.62 4.44
N LYS A 129 -20.86 3.36 3.54
CA LYS A 129 -21.51 4.30 2.60
C LYS A 129 -21.93 3.66 1.27
N ARG A 130 -21.86 2.33 1.16
CA ARG A 130 -22.40 1.53 0.06
C ARG A 130 -23.71 0.89 0.49
#